data_AF-A0A0C3EIK1-F1
#
_entry.id   AF-A0A0C3EIK1-F1
#
_cell.length_a   1.000
_cell.length_b   1.000
_cell.length_c   1.000
_cell.angle_alpha   90.00
_cell.angle_beta   90.00
_cell.angle_gamma   90.00
#
_symmetry.space_group_name_H-M   'P 1'
#
loop_
_entity.id
_entity.type
_entity.pdbx_description
1 polymer ?
#
loop_
_entity_poly.entity_id
_entity_poly.type
_entity_poly.pdbx_seq_one_letter_code
_entity_poly.pdbx_strand_id
1 'polypeptide(L)'
;MAHGVEPLLPFDVTEATFMIPDVYQRLDTADLIAIRARQLAKRDDELASMHERLLKSRFASIADFERRFANTIQDFNFKPGSLVLVLNKKVEAASNAKCKPRYFGPMVVVSRSQNGSYRLAEVDGTVSKLKFAAFRLIPYFPRSLDTIEVTQFVNPEDLAGVAPVEEE
;
A
#
# COMPACT_ATOMS: atom_id res chain seq x y z
N MET A 1 -2.56 -1.16 20.55
CA MET A 1 -1.44 -1.31 19.60
C MET A 1 -0.89 0.07 19.31
N ALA A 2 0.19 0.48 19.97
CA ALA A 2 0.84 1.74 19.69
C ALA A 2 1.83 1.50 18.54
N HIS A 3 1.48 1.92 17.33
CA HIS A 3 2.40 1.95 16.20
C HIS A 3 3.31 3.16 16.36
N GLY A 4 4.22 3.11 17.33
CA GLY A 4 5.30 4.08 17.46
C GLY A 4 6.52 3.51 16.75
N VAL A 5 6.92 4.11 15.63
CA VAL A 5 8.33 4.06 15.25
C VAL A 5 9.07 4.78 16.37
N GLU A 6 10.12 4.17 16.93
CA GLU A 6 10.93 4.83 17.94
C GLU A 6 11.35 6.21 17.40
N PRO A 7 11.09 7.31 18.14
CA PRO A 7 11.37 8.64 17.65
C PRO A 7 12.88 8.80 17.48
N LEU A 8 13.37 8.63 16.26
CA LEU A 8 14.77 8.85 15.91
C LEU A 8 14.98 10.35 15.74
N LEU A 9 15.89 10.93 16.53
CA LEU A 9 16.31 12.30 16.35
C LEU A 9 17.26 12.39 15.15
N PRO A 10 17.37 13.55 14.47
CA PRO A 10 18.39 13.76 13.45
C PRO A 10 19.80 13.41 13.95
N PHE A 11 20.07 13.69 15.23
CA PHE A 11 21.29 13.32 15.91
C PHE A 11 21.52 11.79 15.95
N ASP A 12 20.48 11.01 16.20
CA ASP A 12 20.60 9.55 16.24
C ASP A 12 20.94 8.98 14.86
N VAL A 13 20.44 9.62 13.80
CA VAL A 13 20.78 9.25 12.41
C VAL A 13 22.22 9.61 12.07
N THR A 14 22.67 10.83 12.41
CA THR A 14 24.04 11.28 12.12
C THR A 14 25.09 10.52 12.91
N GLU A 15 24.78 10.16 14.16
CA GLU A 15 25.70 9.49 15.06
C GLU A 15 25.53 7.97 15.10
N ALA A 16 24.57 7.43 14.34
CA ALA A 16 24.19 6.01 14.37
C ALA A 16 23.81 5.49 15.76
N THR A 17 23.34 6.39 16.65
CA THR A 17 22.93 6.10 18.03
C THR A 17 21.69 5.20 18.11
N PHE A 18 20.96 5.00 17.01
CA PHE A 18 19.85 4.02 16.97
C PHE A 18 20.32 2.56 16.87
N MET A 19 21.63 2.32 16.73
CA MET A 19 22.18 0.96 16.62
C MET A 19 22.53 0.34 17.99
N ILE A 20 22.12 0.99 19.09
CA ILE A 20 22.38 0.53 20.45
C ILE A 20 21.58 -0.76 20.71
N PRO A 21 22.17 -1.75 21.40
CA PRO A 21 21.40 -2.90 21.87
C PRO A 21 20.22 -2.44 22.73
N ASP A 22 19.04 -3.00 22.45
CA ASP A 22 17.85 -2.68 23.22
C ASP A 22 18.07 -2.86 24.73
N VAL A 23 17.79 -1.79 25.47
CA VAL A 23 17.96 -1.76 26.92
C VAL A 23 16.67 -2.25 27.58
N TYR A 24 16.54 -3.56 27.73
CA TYR A 24 15.35 -4.19 28.32
C TYR A 24 15.34 -4.20 29.85
N GLN A 25 16.48 -3.89 30.49
CA GLN A 25 16.66 -3.94 31.93
C GLN A 25 17.60 -2.82 32.38
N ARG A 26 17.62 -2.55 33.69
CA ARG A 26 18.54 -1.57 34.28
C ARG A 26 19.98 -2.04 34.05
N LEU A 27 20.73 -1.27 33.26
CA LEU A 27 22.16 -1.48 33.05
C LEU A 27 22.96 -1.08 34.29
N ASP A 28 24.03 -1.80 34.56
CA ASP A 28 25.06 -1.33 35.48
C ASP A 28 25.81 -0.14 34.86
N THR A 29 26.44 0.69 35.71
CA THR A 29 27.18 1.86 35.29
C THR A 29 28.34 1.49 34.38
N ALA A 30 29.03 0.38 34.67
CA ALA A 30 30.13 -0.11 33.84
C ALA A 30 29.65 -0.51 32.44
N ASP A 31 28.55 -1.26 32.36
CA ASP A 31 27.96 -1.69 31.09
C ASP A 31 27.49 -0.51 30.24
N LEU A 32 26.86 0.48 30.89
CA LEU A 32 26.43 1.70 30.21
C LEU A 32 27.62 2.47 29.62
N ILE A 33 28.70 2.64 30.39
CA ILE A 33 29.91 3.31 29.92
C ILE A 33 30.54 2.53 28.76
N ALA A 34 30.61 1.20 28.83
CA ALA A 34 31.16 0.37 27.77
C ALA A 34 30.35 0.50 26.46
N ILE A 35 29.02 0.47 26.56
CA ILE A 35 28.12 0.65 25.42
C ILE A 35 28.30 2.04 24.80
N ARG A 36 28.39 3.10 25.62
CA ARG A 36 28.63 4.47 25.16
C ARG A 36 30.00 4.66 24.52
N ALA A 37 31.04 4.04 25.08
CA ALA A 37 32.38 4.09 24.51
C ALA A 37 32.42 3.44 23.11
N ARG A 38 31.73 2.32 22.91
CA ARG A 38 31.60 1.69 21.59
C ARG A 38 30.86 2.57 20.58
N GLN A 39 29.77 3.22 21.00
CA GLN A 39 29.05 4.19 20.15
C GLN A 39 29.95 5.32 19.68
N LEU A 40 30.71 5.92 20.60
CA LEU A 40 31.64 7.01 20.27
C LEU A 40 32.81 6.54 19.40
N ALA A 41 33.25 5.29 19.56
CA ALA A 41 34.33 4.73 18.77
C ALA A 41 33.97 4.51 17.30
N LYS A 42 32.68 4.37 16.95
CA LYS A 42 32.14 4.24 15.58
C LYS A 42 32.98 3.33 14.67
N ARG A 43 33.33 2.14 15.16
CA ARG A 43 34.14 1.19 14.37
C ARG A 43 33.32 0.67 13.19
N ASP A 44 33.89 0.72 12.00
CA ASP A 44 33.21 0.32 10.76
C ASP A 44 32.69 -1.13 10.81
N ASP A 45 33.46 -2.06 11.37
CA ASP A 45 33.07 -3.46 11.53
C ASP A 45 31.83 -3.63 12.43
N GLU A 46 31.76 -2.85 13.52
CA GLU A 46 30.62 -2.90 14.45
C GLU A 46 29.38 -2.30 13.79
N LEU A 47 29.51 -1.18 13.08
CA LEU A 47 28.43 -0.55 12.32
C LEU A 47 27.88 -1.48 11.23
N ALA A 48 28.75 -2.18 10.50
CA ALA A 48 28.35 -3.15 9.49
C ALA A 48 27.53 -4.30 10.12
N SER A 49 28.01 -4.85 11.23
CA SER A 49 27.30 -5.93 11.94
C SER A 49 25.92 -5.50 12.47
N MET A 50 25.79 -4.25 12.91
CA MET A 50 24.53 -3.69 13.40
C MET A 50 23.56 -3.40 12.26
N HIS A 51 24.07 -2.91 11.12
CA HIS A 51 23.31 -2.72 9.90
C HIS A 51 22.67 -4.04 9.44
N GLU A 52 23.45 -5.13 9.40
CA GLU A 52 22.94 -6.46 9.04
C GLU A 52 21.83 -6.94 9.99
N ARG A 53 21.98 -6.73 11.30
CA ARG A 53 20.95 -7.08 12.29
C ARG A 53 19.66 -6.31 12.07
N LEU A 54 19.75 -5.00 11.78
CA LEU A 54 18.61 -4.17 11.48
C LEU A 54 17.90 -4.61 10.20
N LEU A 55 18.65 -4.91 9.13
CA LEU A 55 18.08 -5.45 7.91
C LEU A 55 17.33 -6.75 8.18
N LYS A 56 17.97 -7.70 8.91
CA LYS A 56 17.34 -8.96 9.30
C LYS A 56 16.05 -8.75 10.09
N SER A 57 16.06 -7.83 11.05
CA SER A 57 14.87 -7.47 11.84
C SER A 57 13.76 -6.87 10.96
N ARG A 58 14.10 -5.96 10.04
CA ARG A 58 13.15 -5.37 9.08
C ARG A 58 12.53 -6.44 8.20
N PHE A 59 13.32 -7.33 7.60
CA PHE A 59 12.80 -8.42 6.79
C PHE A 59 11.91 -9.38 7.58
N ALA A 60 12.27 -9.70 8.83
CA ALA A 60 11.42 -10.51 9.70
C ALA A 60 10.08 -9.82 10.00
N SER A 61 10.10 -8.51 10.24
CA SER A 61 8.90 -7.71 10.48
C SER A 61 8.01 -7.61 9.24
N ILE A 62 8.59 -7.45 8.05
CA ILE A 62 7.87 -7.49 6.77
C ILE A 62 7.21 -8.86 6.59
N ALA A 63 7.95 -9.95 6.75
CA ALA A 63 7.41 -11.30 6.61
C ALA A 63 6.29 -11.59 7.63
N ASP A 64 6.44 -11.14 8.87
CA ASP A 64 5.38 -11.28 9.89
C ASP A 64 4.16 -10.40 9.59
N PHE A 65 4.36 -9.22 9.01
CA PHE A 65 3.26 -8.37 8.54
C PHE A 65 2.51 -9.04 7.38
N GLU A 66 3.22 -9.49 6.34
CA GLU A 66 2.63 -10.22 5.21
C GLU A 66 1.85 -11.45 5.68
N ARG A 67 2.43 -12.23 6.61
CA ARG A 67 1.76 -13.40 7.20
C ARG A 67 0.47 -13.02 7.94
N ARG A 68 0.51 -11.98 8.79
CA ARG A 68 -0.66 -11.53 9.57
C ARG A 68 -1.77 -10.96 8.69
N PHE A 69 -1.40 -10.27 7.61
CA PHE A 69 -2.33 -9.57 6.72
C PHE A 69 -2.51 -10.26 5.36
N ALA A 70 -2.15 -11.54 5.23
CA ALA A 70 -2.24 -12.30 3.98
C ALA A 70 -3.65 -12.28 3.36
N ASN A 71 -4.69 -12.28 4.21
CA ASN A 71 -6.08 -12.22 3.74
C ASN A 71 -6.54 -10.81 3.32
N THR A 72 -5.86 -9.76 3.81
CA THR A 72 -6.20 -8.35 3.56
C THR A 72 -5.40 -7.77 2.39
N ILE A 73 -4.12 -8.14 2.27
CA ILE A 73 -3.24 -7.72 1.18
C ILE A 73 -3.58 -8.58 -0.04
N GLN A 74 -4.60 -8.16 -0.78
CA GLN A 74 -4.97 -8.78 -2.05
C GLN A 74 -4.63 -7.80 -3.17
N ASP A 75 -3.80 -8.25 -4.12
CA ASP A 75 -3.57 -7.53 -5.36
C ASP A 75 -4.68 -7.92 -6.35
N PHE A 76 -5.64 -7.02 -6.53
CA PHE A 76 -6.72 -7.24 -7.47
C PHE A 76 -6.32 -6.77 -8.88
N ASN A 77 -6.20 -7.73 -9.79
CA ASN A 77 -6.05 -7.47 -11.22
C ASN A 77 -7.41 -7.58 -11.93
N PHE A 78 -8.16 -6.47 -11.99
CA PHE A 78 -9.47 -6.46 -12.62
C PHE A 78 -9.35 -6.42 -14.14
N LYS A 79 -9.96 -7.38 -14.82
CA LYS A 79 -10.01 -7.41 -16.29
C LYS A 79 -11.05 -6.40 -16.80
N PRO A 80 -10.89 -5.86 -18.02
CA PRO A 80 -11.98 -5.15 -18.69
C PRO A 80 -13.28 -5.94 -18.63
N GLY A 81 -14.38 -5.25 -18.32
CA GLY A 81 -15.70 -5.83 -18.09
C GLY A 81 -16.00 -6.32 -16.67
N SER A 82 -15.02 -6.32 -15.77
CA SER A 82 -15.28 -6.67 -14.36
C SER A 82 -16.12 -5.60 -13.68
N LEU A 83 -17.09 -6.01 -12.85
CA LEU A 83 -17.83 -5.10 -11.98
C LEU A 83 -17.07 -4.83 -10.68
N VAL A 84 -16.94 -3.56 -10.33
CA VAL A 84 -16.20 -3.09 -9.16
C VAL A 84 -16.97 -2.02 -8.40
N LEU A 85 -16.80 -1.97 -7.08
CA LEU A 85 -17.19 -0.84 -6.25
C LEU A 85 -16.00 0.09 -6.07
N VAL A 86 -16.27 1.40 -6.03
CA VAL A 86 -15.22 2.40 -5.80
C VAL A 86 -15.31 2.97 -4.39
N LEU A 87 -14.26 2.80 -3.61
CA LEU A 87 -14.13 3.40 -2.28
C LEU A 87 -14.06 4.94 -2.37
N ASN A 88 -14.94 5.59 -1.62
CA ASN A 88 -14.97 7.03 -1.42
C ASN A 88 -14.00 7.44 -0.31
N LYS A 89 -12.70 7.49 -0.62
CA LYS A 89 -11.63 7.79 0.35
C LYS A 89 -11.76 9.14 1.05
N LYS A 90 -12.42 10.13 0.43
CA LYS A 90 -12.64 11.46 1.03
C LYS A 90 -13.54 11.42 2.28
N VAL A 91 -14.41 10.41 2.36
CA VAL A 91 -15.38 10.29 3.45
C VAL A 91 -14.78 9.62 4.68
N GLU A 92 -13.74 8.80 4.51
CA GLU A 92 -13.18 7.97 5.58
C GLU A 92 -12.65 8.78 6.77
N ALA A 93 -11.99 9.90 6.51
CA ALA A 93 -11.44 10.78 7.54
C ALA A 93 -12.46 11.78 8.11
N ALA A 94 -13.69 11.83 7.60
CA ALA A 94 -14.69 12.80 8.03
C ALA A 94 -15.37 12.38 9.35
N SER A 95 -15.62 13.33 10.25
CA SER A 95 -16.32 13.07 11.53
C SER A 95 -17.74 12.51 11.34
N ASN A 96 -18.38 12.83 10.21
CA ASN A 96 -19.69 12.31 9.83
C ASN A 96 -19.64 11.16 8.81
N ALA A 97 -18.52 10.42 8.74
CA ALA A 97 -18.32 9.30 7.83
C ALA A 97 -19.45 8.25 7.88
N LYS A 98 -20.04 8.02 9.06
CA LYS A 98 -21.12 7.04 9.26
C LYS A 98 -22.37 7.34 8.45
N CYS A 99 -22.65 8.62 8.16
CA CYS A 99 -23.87 9.04 7.47
C CYS A 99 -23.67 9.24 5.96
N LYS A 100 -22.49 8.93 5.43
CA LYS A 100 -22.12 9.18 4.03
C LYS A 100 -21.89 7.87 3.28
N PRO A 101 -22.17 7.82 1.97
CA PRO A 101 -21.93 6.63 1.16
C PRO A 101 -20.43 6.32 1.11
N ARG A 102 -20.06 5.12 1.56
CA ARG A 102 -18.67 4.64 1.61
C ARG A 102 -18.17 4.17 0.24
N TYR A 103 -19.06 3.60 -0.56
CA TYR A 103 -18.76 3.11 -1.90
C TYR A 103 -19.64 3.80 -2.92
N PHE A 104 -19.06 4.16 -4.05
CA PHE A 104 -19.83 4.45 -5.26
C PHE A 104 -20.27 3.13 -5.88
N GLY A 105 -21.35 3.20 -6.67
CA GLY A 105 -22.09 2.04 -7.19
C GLY A 105 -21.23 1.06 -7.98
N PRO A 106 -21.86 -0.03 -8.45
CA PRO A 106 -21.17 -0.98 -9.31
C PRO A 106 -20.79 -0.28 -10.61
N MET A 107 -19.49 -0.20 -10.87
CA MET A 107 -18.91 0.35 -12.09
C MET A 107 -18.24 -0.77 -12.89
N VAL A 108 -18.18 -0.60 -14.20
CA VAL A 108 -17.52 -1.53 -15.12
C VAL A 108 -16.09 -1.07 -15.38
N VAL A 109 -15.12 -1.99 -15.32
CA VAL A 109 -13.74 -1.70 -15.70
C VAL A 109 -13.64 -1.60 -17.23
N VAL A 110 -13.18 -0.47 -17.76
CA VAL A 110 -12.97 -0.29 -19.20
C VAL A 110 -11.56 -0.73 -19.60
N SER A 111 -10.56 -0.22 -18.88
CA SER A 111 -9.15 -0.48 -19.19
C SER A 111 -8.26 -0.21 -17.99
N ARG A 112 -7.11 -0.89 -17.93
CA ARG A 112 -6.03 -0.62 -16.98
C ARG A 112 -4.89 0.09 -17.72
N SER A 113 -4.40 1.20 -17.16
CA SER A 113 -3.20 1.89 -17.66
C SER A 113 -1.93 1.19 -17.17
N GLN A 114 -0.79 1.40 -17.86
CA GLN A 114 0.51 0.87 -17.45
C GLN A 114 0.88 1.21 -15.99
N ASN A 115 0.50 2.41 -15.52
CA ASN A 115 0.75 2.86 -14.14
C ASN A 115 -0.16 2.20 -13.08
N GLY A 116 -0.99 1.23 -13.45
CA GLY A 116 -1.89 0.52 -12.52
C GLY A 116 -3.18 1.26 -12.16
N SER A 117 -3.48 2.39 -12.81
CA SER A 117 -4.76 3.08 -12.67
C SER A 117 -5.82 2.48 -13.59
N TYR A 118 -7.07 2.46 -13.14
CA TYR A 118 -8.21 1.97 -13.89
C TYR A 118 -9.08 3.12 -14.40
N ARG A 119 -9.55 2.98 -15.64
CA ARG A 119 -10.65 3.76 -16.21
C ARG A 119 -11.92 2.93 -16.05
N LEU A 120 -12.96 3.55 -15.51
CA LEU A 120 -14.23 2.90 -15.22
C LEU A 120 -15.36 3.56 -16.00
N ALA A 121 -16.43 2.82 -16.25
CA ALA A 121 -17.70 3.30 -16.75
C ALA A 121 -18.82 2.97 -15.76
N GLU A 122 -19.85 3.79 -15.74
CA GLU A 122 -21.12 3.41 -15.10
C GLU A 122 -21.80 2.28 -15.87
N VAL A 123 -22.80 1.64 -15.27
CA VAL A 123 -23.51 0.49 -15.87
C VAL A 123 -24.27 0.86 -17.14
N ASP A 124 -24.53 2.15 -17.37
CA ASP A 124 -25.14 2.68 -18.60
C ASP A 124 -24.14 2.87 -19.75
N GLY A 125 -22.85 2.61 -19.52
CA GLY A 125 -21.76 2.84 -20.47
C GLY A 125 -21.11 4.21 -20.39
N THR A 126 -21.58 5.09 -19.50
CA THR A 126 -20.98 6.42 -19.33
C THR A 126 -19.58 6.29 -18.72
N VAL A 127 -18.55 6.60 -19.51
CA VAL A 127 -17.15 6.55 -19.05
C VAL A 127 -16.86 7.68 -18.06
N SER A 128 -16.33 7.32 -16.89
CA SER A 128 -15.87 8.29 -15.89
C SER A 128 -14.64 9.05 -16.40
N LYS A 129 -14.67 10.37 -16.24
CA LYS A 129 -13.52 11.26 -16.51
C LYS A 129 -12.35 11.03 -15.54
N LEU A 130 -12.64 10.48 -14.36
CA LEU A 130 -11.63 10.21 -13.32
C LEU A 130 -10.96 8.85 -13.53
N LYS A 131 -9.67 8.79 -13.20
CA LYS A 131 -8.91 7.54 -13.07
C LYS A 131 -8.89 7.10 -11.60
N PHE A 132 -9.00 5.79 -11.37
CA PHE A 132 -9.05 5.22 -10.02
C PHE A 132 -7.82 4.34 -9.77
N ALA A 133 -7.25 4.45 -8.57
CA ALA A 133 -6.15 3.59 -8.15
C ALA A 133 -6.69 2.22 -7.70
N ALA A 134 -5.91 1.15 -7.92
CA ALA A 134 -6.28 -0.23 -7.59
C ALA A 134 -6.79 -0.40 -6.15
N PHE A 135 -6.13 0.21 -5.17
CA PHE A 135 -6.50 0.10 -3.74
C PHE A 135 -7.88 0.70 -3.40
N ARG A 136 -8.51 1.45 -4.32
CA ARG A 136 -9.86 1.99 -4.14
C ARG A 136 -10.93 1.06 -4.71
N LEU A 137 -10.56 0.04 -5.46
CA LEU A 137 -11.49 -0.83 -6.14
C LEU A 137 -11.70 -2.11 -5.34
N ILE A 138 -12.96 -2.54 -5.24
CA ILE A 138 -13.35 -3.78 -4.58
C ILE A 138 -14.20 -4.57 -5.57
N PRO A 139 -14.01 -5.89 -5.71
CA PRO A 139 -14.85 -6.70 -6.58
C PRO A 139 -16.32 -6.59 -6.17
N TYR A 140 -17.21 -6.37 -7.14
CA TYR A 140 -18.65 -6.42 -6.92
C TYR A 140 -19.21 -7.74 -7.44
N PHE A 141 -19.85 -8.50 -6.56
CA PHE A 141 -20.51 -9.75 -6.91
C PHE A 141 -22.03 -9.51 -7.03
N PRO A 142 -22.60 -9.51 -8.25
CA PRO A 142 -24.03 -9.31 -8.45
C PRO A 142 -24.82 -10.51 -7.88
N ARG A 143 -26.08 -10.25 -7.49
CA ARG A 143 -26.97 -11.28 -6.91
C ARG A 143 -27.52 -12.26 -7.94
N SER A 144 -27.65 -11.84 -9.20
CA SER A 144 -27.97 -12.69 -10.35
C SER A 144 -26.79 -12.68 -11.32
N LEU A 145 -26.46 -13.86 -11.87
CA LEU A 145 -25.35 -14.07 -12.81
C LEU A 145 -25.75 -13.79 -14.26
N ASP A 146 -26.92 -13.19 -14.50
CA ASP A 146 -27.32 -12.73 -15.82
C ASP A 146 -26.25 -11.76 -16.29
N THR A 147 -25.42 -12.26 -17.20
CA THR A 147 -24.13 -11.68 -17.53
C THR A 147 -24.41 -10.41 -18.31
N ILE A 148 -24.19 -9.26 -17.67
CA ILE A 148 -24.24 -7.97 -18.35
C ILE A 148 -23.08 -7.99 -19.35
N GLU A 149 -23.40 -8.17 -20.64
CA GLU A 149 -22.40 -8.15 -21.69
C GLU A 149 -21.87 -6.72 -21.84
N VAL A 150 -20.64 -6.51 -21.38
CA VAL A 150 -19.93 -5.21 -21.38
C VAL A 150 -19.77 -4.65 -22.80
N THR A 151 -19.83 -5.52 -23.81
CA THR A 151 -19.80 -5.19 -25.24
C THR A 151 -20.95 -4.29 -25.70
N GLN A 152 -22.01 -4.13 -24.91
CA GLN A 152 -23.10 -3.19 -25.21
C GLN A 152 -22.82 -1.75 -24.73
N PHE A 153 -21.79 -1.55 -23.90
CA PHE A 153 -21.59 -0.32 -23.11
C PHE A 153 -20.36 0.49 -23.49
N VAL A 154 -19.54 0.02 -24.43
CA VAL A 154 -18.30 0.69 -24.83
C VAL A 154 -18.27 0.80 -26.35
N ASN A 155 -18.37 2.02 -26.88
CA ASN A 155 -18.09 2.25 -28.29
C ASN A 155 -16.58 2.03 -28.55
N PRO A 156 -16.19 1.33 -29.63
CA PRO A 156 -14.78 1.14 -29.98
C PRO A 156 -14.03 2.47 -30.20
N GLU A 157 -14.76 3.55 -30.45
CA GLU A 157 -14.23 4.92 -30.60
C GLU A 157 -13.69 5.48 -29.27
N ASP A 158 -14.27 5.10 -28.13
CA ASP A 158 -13.79 5.51 -26.79
C ASP A 158 -12.51 4.77 -26.37
N LEU A 159 -12.18 3.68 -27.07
CA LEU A 159 -10.91 2.95 -27.00
C LEU A 159 -9.85 3.55 -27.94
N ALA A 160 -10.23 4.36 -28.94
CA ALA A 160 -9.34 4.89 -29.98
C ALA A 160 -8.32 5.96 -29.48
N GLY A 161 -8.40 6.36 -28.21
CA GLY A 161 -7.33 7.13 -27.55
C GLY A 161 -6.09 6.30 -27.18
N VAL A 162 -6.09 4.99 -27.46
CA VAL A 162 -4.95 4.09 -27.33
C VAL A 162 -4.36 3.89 -28.73
N ALA A 163 -3.32 4.65 -29.06
CA ALA A 163 -2.48 4.30 -30.19
C ALA A 163 -1.94 2.87 -29.98
N PRO A 164 -1.96 1.99 -31.01
CA PRO A 164 -1.30 0.71 -30.91
C PRO A 164 0.19 0.97 -30.71
N VAL A 165 0.75 0.36 -29.66
CA VAL A 165 2.20 0.26 -29.50
C VAL A 165 2.65 -0.71 -30.58
N GLU A 166 3.31 -0.19 -31.62
CA GLU A 166 4.01 -1.01 -32.59
C GLU A 166 5.13 -1.75 -31.84
N GLU A 167 5.07 -3.08 -31.86
CA GLU A 167 6.16 -3.94 -31.41
C GLU A 167 7.24 -3.96 -32.50
N GLU A 168 8.44 -3.44 -32.16
CA GLU A 168 9.72 -3.82 -32.78
C GLU A 168 10.52 -4.67 -31.79
#